data_AF-A0A381XJ94-F1
#
_entry.id   AF-A0A381XJ94-F1
#
_cell.length_a   1.000
_cell.length_b   1.000
_cell.length_c   1.000
_cell.angle_alpha   90.00
_cell.angle_beta   90.00
_cell.angle_gamma   90.00
#
_symmetry.space_group_name_H-M   'P 1'
#
loop_
_entity.id
_entity.type
_entity.pdbx_description
1 polymer ?
#
loop_
_entity_poly.entity_id
_entity_poly.type
_entity_poly.pdbx_seq_one_letter_code
_entity_poly.pdbx_strand_id
1 'polypeptide(L)'
;KWSDRKVAGQVKAAMEAARSRDIAQATVLIDEVGPHLSDRSKLIYPIGALLQRIGRGKAVDKLLASALKALPNDPNVATAKTKLRP
;
A
#
# COMPACT_ATOMS: atom_id res chain seq x y z
N LYS A 1 -11.10 -4.92 13.54
CA LYS A 1 -10.85 -4.01 12.38
C LYS A 1 -10.04 -2.82 12.88
N TRP A 2 -8.92 -2.44 12.24
CA TRP A 2 -8.15 -1.25 12.67
C TRP A 2 -8.86 0.05 12.27
N SER A 3 -8.72 1.09 13.09
CA SER A 3 -9.18 2.44 12.75
C SER A 3 -8.35 3.05 11.63
N ASP A 4 -8.93 4.00 10.89
CA ASP A 4 -8.25 4.68 9.78
C ASP A 4 -6.96 5.36 10.24
N ARG A 5 -6.98 5.99 11.42
CA ARG A 5 -5.80 6.60 12.04
C ARG A 5 -4.71 5.58 12.32
N LYS A 6 -5.07 4.38 12.83
CA LYS A 6 -4.08 3.32 13.12
C LYS A 6 -3.46 2.81 11.82
N VAL A 7 -4.26 2.57 10.78
CA VAL A 7 -3.75 2.12 9.48
C VAL A 7 -2.85 3.17 8.85
N ALA A 8 -3.26 4.44 8.83
CA ALA A 8 -2.46 5.53 8.30
C ALA A 8 -1.12 5.70 9.05
N GLY A 9 -1.14 5.59 10.39
CA GLY A 9 0.07 5.65 11.21
C GLY A 9 1.06 4.52 10.89
N GLN A 10 0.55 3.32 10.67
CA GLN A 10 1.37 2.14 10.35
C GLN A 10 1.96 2.21 8.93
N VAL A 11 1.18 2.68 7.95
CA VAL A 11 1.70 2.97 6.60
C VAL A 11 2.80 4.03 6.65
N LYS A 12 2.61 5.08 7.45
CA LYS A 12 3.62 6.12 7.64
C LYS A 12 4.91 5.55 8.24
N ALA A 13 4.82 4.76 9.30
CA ALA A 13 5.97 4.10 9.93
C ALA A 13 6.71 3.17 8.95
N ALA A 14 5.97 2.41 8.14
CA ALA A 14 6.55 1.52 7.13
C ALA A 14 7.30 2.32 6.03
N MET A 15 6.76 3.46 5.61
CA MET A 15 7.44 4.36 4.67
C MET A 15 8.70 4.99 5.28
N GLU A 16 8.67 5.38 6.54
CA GLU A 16 9.83 5.92 7.25
C GLU A 16 10.94 4.88 7.38
N ALA A 17 10.62 3.63 7.75
CA ALA A 17 11.57 2.52 7.77
C ALA A 17 12.20 2.30 6.37
N ALA A 18 11.39 2.25 5.32
CA ALA A 18 11.90 2.12 3.95
C ALA A 18 12.73 3.32 3.47
N ARG A 19 12.50 4.52 4.03
CA ARG A 19 13.35 5.71 3.77
C ARG A 19 14.71 5.56 4.44
N SER A 20 14.74 5.09 5.67
CA SER A 20 15.95 4.81 6.46
C SER A 20 16.72 3.55 6.01
N ARG A 21 16.33 2.94 4.88
CA ARG A 21 16.87 1.66 4.35
C ARG A 21 16.64 0.46 5.26
N ASP A 22 15.73 0.57 6.22
CA ASP A 22 15.27 -0.55 7.05
C ASP A 22 14.14 -1.30 6.34
N ILE A 23 14.56 -2.15 5.39
CA ILE A 23 13.64 -2.91 4.54
C ILE A 23 12.92 -4.02 5.33
N ALA A 24 13.59 -4.58 6.35
CA ALA A 24 13.01 -5.61 7.20
C ALA A 24 11.83 -5.05 7.99
N GLN A 25 12.03 -3.92 8.69
CA GLN A 25 10.97 -3.27 9.46
C GLN A 25 9.83 -2.78 8.55
N ALA A 26 10.15 -2.22 7.39
CA ALA A 26 9.14 -1.80 6.42
C ALA A 26 8.26 -2.97 5.95
N THR A 27 8.84 -4.16 5.78
CA THR A 27 8.14 -5.36 5.35
C THR A 27 7.19 -5.87 6.43
N VAL A 28 7.63 -5.92 7.68
CA VAL A 28 6.79 -6.34 8.81
C VAL A 28 5.57 -5.42 8.94
N LEU A 29 5.82 -4.10 8.98
CA LEU A 29 4.75 -3.11 9.18
C LEU A 29 3.72 -3.13 8.04
N ILE A 30 4.15 -3.32 6.79
CA ILE A 30 3.22 -3.33 5.66
C ILE A 30 2.40 -4.63 5.57
N ASP A 31 2.97 -5.76 5.99
CA ASP A 31 2.25 -7.02 6.05
C ASP A 31 1.18 -7.02 7.14
N GLU A 32 1.42 -6.36 8.28
CA GLU A 32 0.41 -6.14 9.32
C GLU A 32 -0.74 -5.24 8.84
N VAL A 33 -0.45 -4.27 7.98
CA VAL A 33 -1.45 -3.36 7.41
C VAL A 33 -2.32 -4.04 6.35
N GLY A 34 -1.75 -4.97 5.56
CA GLY A 34 -2.40 -5.62 4.41
C GLY A 34 -3.84 -6.10 4.66
N PRO A 35 -4.09 -6.96 5.66
CA PRO A 35 -5.43 -7.48 5.97
C PRO A 35 -6.43 -6.42 6.42
N HIS A 36 -5.96 -5.24 6.82
CA HIS A 36 -6.80 -4.18 7.35
C HIS A 36 -7.15 -3.12 6.32
N LEU A 37 -6.58 -3.14 5.12
CA LEU A 37 -6.71 -2.09 4.11
C LEU A 37 -8.09 -1.92 3.48
N SER A 38 -9.00 -2.88 3.69
CA SER A 38 -10.31 -2.93 3.04
C SER A 38 -10.98 -1.55 3.00
N ASP A 39 -11.37 -1.14 1.80
CA ASP A 39 -12.12 0.08 1.47
C ASP A 39 -11.32 1.41 1.50
N ARG A 40 -10.02 1.38 1.81
CA ARG A 40 -9.18 2.60 1.89
C ARG A 40 -8.44 2.91 0.59
N SER A 41 -9.17 3.32 -0.43
CA SER A 41 -8.60 3.61 -1.76
C SER A 41 -7.48 4.65 -1.75
N LYS A 42 -7.57 5.66 -0.87
CA LYS A 42 -6.55 6.71 -0.68
C LYS A 42 -5.17 6.17 -0.28
N LEU A 43 -5.09 4.97 0.30
CA LEU A 43 -3.83 4.36 0.74
C LEU A 43 -3.22 3.42 -0.30
N ILE A 44 -3.92 3.10 -1.39
CA ILE A 44 -3.44 2.17 -2.42
C ILE A 44 -2.14 2.68 -3.05
N TYR A 45 -2.08 3.96 -3.42
CA TYR A 45 -0.89 4.53 -4.03
C TYR A 45 0.32 4.55 -3.08
N PRO A 46 0.23 5.13 -1.85
CA PRO A 46 1.35 5.10 -0.90
C PRO A 46 1.88 3.69 -0.62
N ILE A 47 0.98 2.72 -0.50
CA ILE A 47 1.36 1.33 -0.20
C ILE A 47 2.00 0.67 -1.41
N GLY A 48 1.44 0.86 -2.60
CA GLY A 48 2.06 0.35 -3.82
C GLY A 48 3.44 0.96 -4.08
N ALA A 49 3.64 2.24 -3.76
CA ALA A 49 4.93 2.90 -3.86
C ALA A 49 5.94 2.34 -2.85
N LEU A 50 5.49 2.10 -1.60
CA LEU A 50 6.29 1.42 -0.58
C LEU A 50 6.69 0.02 -1.03
N LEU A 51 5.74 -0.80 -1.48
CA LEU A 51 5.98 -2.16 -1.96
C LEU A 51 6.97 -2.19 -3.13
N GLN A 52 6.90 -1.23 -4.07
CA GLN A 52 7.93 -1.09 -5.11
C GLN A 52 9.31 -0.79 -4.52
N ARG A 53 9.38 0.18 -3.60
CA ARG A 53 10.64 0.60 -2.98
C ARG A 53 11.34 -0.53 -2.23
N ILE A 54 10.59 -1.44 -1.61
CA ILE A 54 11.13 -2.61 -0.91
C ILE A 54 11.27 -3.86 -1.81
N GLY A 55 11.15 -3.71 -3.14
CA GLY A 55 11.36 -4.80 -4.10
C GLY A 55 10.20 -5.80 -4.23
N ARG A 56 9.03 -5.52 -3.63
CA ARG A 56 7.85 -6.40 -3.65
C ARG A 56 6.92 -6.09 -4.83
N GLY A 57 7.46 -6.07 -6.04
CA GLY A 57 6.72 -5.77 -7.27
C GLY A 57 5.44 -6.62 -7.45
N LYS A 58 5.53 -7.94 -7.25
CA LYS A 58 4.37 -8.84 -7.34
C LYS A 58 3.25 -8.51 -6.34
N ALA A 59 3.58 -7.97 -5.17
CA ALA A 59 2.59 -7.57 -4.18
C ALA A 59 1.82 -6.31 -4.63
N VAL A 60 2.48 -5.41 -5.37
CA VAL A 60 1.84 -4.25 -5.99
C VAL A 60 0.79 -4.68 -7.00
N ASP A 61 1.12 -5.67 -7.84
CA ASP A 61 0.18 -6.16 -8.86
C ASP A 61 -1.05 -6.81 -8.20
N LYS A 62 -0.84 -7.62 -7.15
CA LYS A 62 -1.94 -8.20 -6.36
C LYS A 62 -2.79 -7.12 -5.67
N LEU A 63 -2.17 -6.09 -5.11
CA LEU A 63 -2.85 -4.96 -4.49
C LEU A 63 -3.73 -4.23 -5.51
N LEU A 64 -3.18 -3.88 -6.67
CA LEU A 64 -3.90 -3.19 -7.73
C LEU A 64 -5.05 -4.04 -8.29
N ALA A 65 -4.82 -5.34 -8.52
CA ALA A 65 -5.87 -6.25 -8.99
C ALA A 65 -7.03 -6.36 -7.98
N SER A 66 -6.71 -6.48 -6.69
CA SER A 66 -7.72 -6.55 -5.63
C SER A 66 -8.49 -5.24 -5.50
N ALA A 67 -7.79 -4.12 -5.56
CA ALA A 67 -8.39 -2.79 -5.52
C ALA A 67 -9.28 -2.49 -6.74
N LEU A 68 -8.85 -2.85 -7.95
CA LEU A 68 -9.66 -2.69 -9.16
C LEU A 68 -10.92 -3.55 -9.12
N LYS A 69 -10.85 -4.74 -8.52
CA LYS A 69 -12.02 -5.60 -8.33
C LYS A 69 -13.00 -5.02 -7.31
N ALA A 70 -12.50 -4.47 -6.20
CA ALA A 70 -13.33 -3.94 -5.12
C ALA A 70 -13.90 -2.54 -5.44
N LEU A 71 -13.10 -1.69 -6.10
CA LEU A 71 -13.35 -0.26 -6.32
C LEU A 71 -13.03 0.12 -7.78
N PRO A 72 -13.73 -0.45 -8.78
CA PRO A 72 -13.37 -0.33 -10.20
C PRO A 72 -13.39 1.11 -10.74
N ASN A 73 -14.24 1.97 -10.18
CA ASN A 73 -14.42 3.36 -10.62
C ASN A 73 -13.78 4.38 -9.67
N ASP A 74 -12.98 3.94 -8.69
CA ASP A 74 -12.36 4.87 -7.75
C ASP A 74 -11.15 5.57 -8.39
N PRO A 75 -11.12 6.92 -8.38
CA PRO A 75 -10.05 7.68 -9.02
C PRO A 75 -8.67 7.46 -8.39
N ASN A 76 -8.59 7.10 -7.10
CA ASN A 76 -7.33 6.79 -6.44
C ASN A 76 -6.76 5.46 -6.95
N VAL A 77 -7.62 4.47 -7.23
CA VAL A 77 -7.21 3.18 -7.80
C VAL A 77 -6.66 3.39 -9.21
N ALA A 78 -7.37 4.17 -10.04
CA ALA A 78 -6.94 4.49 -11.39
C ALA A 78 -5.60 5.23 -11.39
N THR A 79 -5.46 6.25 -10.53
CA THR A 79 -4.21 7.01 -10.38
C THR A 79 -3.06 6.12 -9.90
N ALA A 80 -3.31 5.26 -8.91
CA ALA A 80 -2.31 4.33 -8.39
C ALA A 80 -1.81 3.39 -9.48
N LYS A 81 -2.71 2.84 -10.31
CA LYS A 81 -2.33 1.98 -11.44
C LYS A 81 -1.38 2.71 -12.38
N THR A 82 -1.77 3.88 -12.88
CA THR A 82 -0.97 4.66 -13.84
C THR A 82 0.38 5.09 -13.28
N LYS A 83 0.46 5.44 -11.98
CA LYS A 83 1.72 5.87 -11.36
C LYS A 83 2.66 4.72 -11.01
N LEU A 84 2.11 3.56 -10.63
CA LEU A 84 2.89 2.41 -10.18
C LEU A 84 3.27 1.46 -11.31
N ARG A 85 2.49 1.46 -12.39
CA ARG A 85 2.68 0.68 -13.61
C ARG A 85 2.38 1.58 -14.82
N PRO A 86 3.25 2.56 -15.11
CA PRO A 86 3.14 3.36 -16.33
C PRO A 86 3.34 2.51 -17.58
#